data_AF-A0AAF0PIM4-F1
#
_entry.id   AF-A0AAF0PIM4-F1
#
_cell.length_a   1.000
_cell.length_b   1.000
_cell.length_c   1.000
_cell.angle_alpha   90.00
_cell.angle_beta   90.00
_cell.angle_gamma   90.00
#
_symmetry.space_group_name_H-M   'P 1'
#
loop_
_entity.id
_entity.type
_entity.pdbx_description
1 polymer ?
#
loop_
_entity_poly.entity_id
_entity_poly.type
_entity_poly.pdbx_seq_one_letter_code
_entity_poly.pdbx_strand_id
1 'polypeptide(L)'
;MTASFHGNGRLVLGLVLIVSTVALGGCLTQADYSTSVGEPTNGTVIRNVSVYDVNELDGARYELDHRLDDETNYSLKTYERTNGTDEIVKISSLTGHEPTYKNDLAPPQDRGDERTYRLVVVRSDTGATVDAITITIKRN
;
A
#
# COMPACT_ATOMS: atom_id res chain seq x y z
N MET A 1 -14.03 -35.59 42.96
CA MET A 1 -14.97 -34.49 42.63
C MET A 1 -14.31 -33.62 41.59
N THR A 2 -15.10 -33.21 40.61
CA THR A 2 -14.75 -32.69 39.29
C THR A 2 -13.94 -31.39 39.31
N ALA A 3 -12.87 -31.37 38.51
CA ALA A 3 -12.23 -30.14 38.06
C ALA A 3 -13.15 -29.45 37.04
N SER A 4 -13.30 -28.13 37.16
CA SER A 4 -13.92 -27.29 36.14
C SER A 4 -13.30 -25.90 36.26
N PHE A 5 -12.20 -25.67 35.56
CA PHE A 5 -11.77 -24.32 35.23
C PHE A 5 -12.25 -24.02 33.82
N HIS A 6 -13.27 -23.17 33.77
CA HIS A 6 -13.83 -22.60 32.55
C HIS A 6 -12.74 -21.78 31.85
N GLY A 7 -12.37 -22.19 30.63
CA GLY A 7 -11.62 -21.36 29.71
C GLY A 7 -12.52 -20.33 29.03
N ASN A 8 -11.94 -19.16 28.75
CA ASN A 8 -12.26 -18.21 27.69
C ASN A 8 -11.18 -17.12 27.82
N GLY A 9 -10.03 -17.18 27.17
CA GLY A 9 -9.85 -17.45 25.75
C GLY A 9 -9.95 -16.13 24.97
N ARG A 10 -8.93 -15.27 25.08
CA ARG A 10 -8.57 -14.23 24.09
C ARG A 10 -7.27 -13.52 24.49
N LEU A 11 -6.14 -14.14 24.16
CA LEU A 11 -4.84 -13.46 24.08
C LEU A 11 -4.84 -12.64 22.79
N VAL A 12 -5.00 -11.32 22.90
CA VAL A 12 -4.68 -10.40 21.80
C VAL A 12 -3.17 -10.25 21.80
N LEU A 13 -2.48 -11.09 21.03
CA LEU A 13 -1.08 -10.84 20.68
C LEU A 13 -1.04 -9.64 19.73
N GLY A 14 -0.72 -8.47 20.27
CA GLY A 14 -0.27 -7.33 19.48
C GLY A 14 1.09 -7.67 18.87
N LEU A 15 1.07 -8.07 17.60
CA LEU A 15 2.30 -8.32 16.84
C LEU A 15 2.88 -6.97 16.41
N VAL A 16 3.77 -6.41 17.23
CA VAL A 16 4.62 -5.28 16.80
C VAL A 16 5.76 -5.86 16.00
N LEU A 17 5.67 -5.79 14.66
CA LEU A 17 6.77 -6.10 13.76
C LEU A 17 7.82 -4.98 13.84
N ILE A 18 8.79 -5.15 14.74
CA ILE A 18 10.05 -4.39 14.69
C ILE A 18 10.86 -4.99 13.53
N VAL A 19 10.75 -4.38 12.35
CA VAL A 19 11.61 -4.70 11.22
C VAL A 19 13.04 -4.28 11.60
N SER A 20 13.84 -5.27 11.99
CA SER A 20 15.27 -5.09 12.24
C SER A 20 15.98 -5.06 10.89
N THR A 21 16.50 -3.90 10.50
CA THR A 21 17.28 -3.73 9.27
C THR A 21 18.61 -4.48 9.39
N VAL A 22 18.86 -5.40 8.46
CA VAL A 22 20.15 -6.08 8.31
C VAL A 22 21.12 -5.11 7.61
N ALA A 23 22.08 -4.59 8.36
CA ALA A 23 23.20 -3.83 7.81
C ALA A 23 24.20 -4.78 7.13
N LEU A 24 24.17 -4.85 5.79
CA LEU A 24 25.27 -5.39 4.99
C LEU A 24 25.99 -4.22 4.32
N GLY A 25 27.28 -4.12 4.62
CA GLY A 25 28.16 -3.03 4.22
C GLY A 25 28.37 -2.91 2.72
N GLY A 26 28.14 -1.69 2.24
CA GLY A 26 28.59 -1.12 0.99
C GLY A 26 28.13 0.34 1.01
N CYS A 27 29.05 1.30 1.06
CA CYS A 27 28.71 2.74 1.04
C CYS A 27 28.21 3.14 -0.36
N LEU A 28 27.02 2.71 -0.72
CA LEU A 28 26.15 3.51 -1.57
C LEU A 28 25.41 4.42 -0.60
N THR A 29 25.53 5.73 -0.76
CA THR A 29 24.67 6.68 -0.04
C THR A 29 23.25 6.47 -0.56
N GLN A 30 22.55 5.47 -0.02
CA GLN A 30 21.15 5.24 -0.31
C GLN A 30 20.41 6.48 0.20
N ALA A 31 19.66 7.13 -0.68
CA ALA A 31 18.83 8.25 -0.27
C ALA A 31 17.84 7.76 0.79
N ASP A 32 17.75 8.50 1.90
CA ASP A 32 16.83 8.15 2.97
C ASP A 32 15.41 8.53 2.56
N TYR A 33 14.53 7.53 2.46
CA TYR A 33 13.11 7.73 2.21
C TYR A 33 12.29 7.35 3.44
N SER A 34 11.17 8.03 3.62
CA SER A 34 10.12 7.63 4.55
C SER A 34 8.81 7.47 3.79
N THR A 35 7.97 6.55 4.25
CA THR A 35 6.67 6.27 3.65
C THR A 35 5.59 6.22 4.71
N SER A 36 4.38 6.61 4.32
CA SER A 36 3.19 6.42 5.13
C SER A 36 2.04 5.95 4.25
N VAL A 37 1.29 4.98 4.74
CA VAL A 37 0.10 4.45 4.10
C VAL A 37 -1.10 4.85 4.94
N GLY A 38 -2.09 5.48 4.31
CA GLY A 38 -3.34 5.85 4.96
C GLY A 38 -4.29 4.66 5.09
N GLU A 39 -5.41 4.86 5.78
CA GLU A 39 -6.47 3.85 5.86
C GLU A 39 -7.26 3.78 4.54
N PRO A 40 -7.76 2.60 4.15
CA PRO A 40 -8.75 2.48 3.07
C PRO A 40 -9.99 3.33 3.34
N THR A 41 -10.52 3.97 2.30
CA THR A 41 -11.67 4.88 2.40
C THR A 41 -12.95 4.12 2.75
N ASN A 42 -13.18 2.96 2.13
CA ASN A 42 -14.35 2.12 2.36
C ASN A 42 -13.99 0.77 3.04
N GLY A 43 -12.77 0.27 2.83
CA GLY A 43 -12.29 -0.99 3.43
C GLY A 43 -13.03 -2.24 2.95
N THR A 44 -13.70 -2.13 1.79
CA THR A 44 -14.51 -3.20 1.19
C THR A 44 -13.66 -4.15 0.38
N VAL A 45 -12.71 -3.61 -0.39
CA VAL A 45 -11.85 -4.37 -1.30
C VAL A 45 -10.41 -4.38 -0.83
N ILE A 46 -9.87 -3.22 -0.47
CA ILE A 46 -8.46 -3.10 -0.08
C ILE A 46 -8.33 -3.64 1.35
N ARG A 47 -7.49 -4.66 1.52
CA ARG A 47 -7.22 -5.29 2.82
C ARG A 47 -6.00 -4.69 3.48
N ASN A 48 -4.95 -4.48 2.70
CA ASN A 48 -3.69 -3.97 3.18
C ASN A 48 -2.89 -3.39 2.00
N VAL A 49 -2.06 -2.40 2.31
CA VAL A 49 -1.02 -1.92 1.40
C VAL A 49 0.28 -1.79 2.17
N SER A 50 1.35 -2.32 1.60
CA SER A 50 2.69 -2.17 2.15
C SER A 50 3.62 -1.57 1.10
N VAL A 51 4.50 -0.67 1.53
CA VAL A 51 5.65 -0.22 0.73
C VAL A 51 6.88 -0.89 1.32
N TYR A 52 7.56 -1.71 0.52
CA TYR A 52 8.60 -2.62 1.04
C TYR A 52 10.02 -2.26 0.57
N ASP A 53 10.15 -1.41 -0.45
CA ASP A 53 11.43 -0.94 -0.97
C ASP A 53 11.23 0.45 -1.60
N VAL A 54 12.16 1.37 -1.36
CA VAL A 54 12.16 2.70 -1.98
C VAL A 54 13.58 3.06 -2.36
N ASN A 55 13.80 3.32 -3.65
CA ASN A 55 15.08 3.82 -4.15
C ASN A 55 14.89 4.71 -5.38
N GLU A 56 15.95 5.43 -5.77
CA GLU A 56 15.91 6.39 -6.88
C GLU A 56 15.70 5.72 -8.26
N LEU A 57 16.12 4.47 -8.42
CA LEU A 57 16.12 3.76 -9.71
C LEU A 57 14.80 3.04 -9.97
N ASP A 58 14.32 2.29 -8.98
CA ASP A 58 13.12 1.45 -9.07
C ASP A 58 11.86 2.14 -8.54
N GLY A 59 12.03 3.27 -7.83
CA GLY A 59 10.97 3.96 -7.13
C GLY A 59 10.52 3.26 -5.84
N ALA A 60 9.30 3.59 -5.40
CA ALA A 60 8.67 3.00 -4.23
C ALA A 60 7.83 1.80 -4.64
N ARG A 61 8.33 0.60 -4.34
CA ARG A 61 7.64 -0.67 -4.63
C ARG A 61 6.62 -0.96 -3.55
N TYR A 62 5.40 -1.27 -3.97
CA TYR A 62 4.28 -1.58 -3.08
C TYR A 62 3.57 -2.87 -3.45
N GLU A 63 2.96 -3.49 -2.44
CA GLU A 63 2.02 -4.59 -2.58
C GLU A 63 0.64 -4.13 -2.11
N LEU A 64 -0.39 -4.42 -2.90
CA LEU A 64 -1.79 -4.13 -2.64
C LEU A 64 -2.52 -5.47 -2.48
N ASP A 65 -2.81 -5.81 -1.23
CA ASP A 65 -3.65 -6.95 -0.89
C ASP A 65 -5.12 -6.54 -1.02
N HIS A 66 -5.85 -7.28 -1.84
CA HIS A 66 -7.23 -6.97 -2.15
C HIS A 66 -8.06 -8.25 -2.24
N ARG A 67 -9.38 -8.08 -2.13
CA ARG A 67 -10.35 -9.15 -2.32
C ARG A 67 -11.50 -8.64 -3.15
N LEU A 68 -11.65 -9.19 -4.35
CA LEU A 68 -12.70 -8.87 -5.30
C LEU A 68 -13.84 -9.88 -5.17
N ASP A 69 -15.05 -9.44 -5.45
CA ASP A 69 -16.21 -10.32 -5.59
C ASP A 69 -16.28 -10.96 -6.99
N ASP A 70 -15.72 -10.29 -7.99
CA ASP A 70 -15.58 -10.75 -9.38
C ASP A 70 -14.24 -10.25 -9.93
N GLU A 71 -13.28 -11.15 -10.16
CA GLU A 71 -11.93 -10.79 -10.63
C GLU A 71 -11.91 -10.10 -12.00
N THR A 72 -12.95 -10.22 -12.83
CA THR A 72 -12.90 -9.76 -14.23
C THR A 72 -13.25 -8.29 -14.46
N ASN A 73 -13.70 -7.57 -13.43
CA ASN A 73 -14.34 -6.26 -13.63
C ASN A 73 -13.74 -5.10 -12.81
N TYR A 74 -12.48 -5.17 -12.41
CA TYR A 74 -11.84 -4.13 -11.60
C TYR A 74 -10.55 -3.58 -12.20
N SER A 75 -10.39 -2.26 -12.05
CA SER A 75 -9.16 -1.54 -12.39
C SER A 75 -8.65 -0.77 -11.19
N LEU A 76 -7.33 -0.65 -11.08
CA LEU A 76 -6.66 0.26 -10.17
C LEU A 76 -6.27 1.52 -10.93
N LYS A 77 -6.80 2.67 -10.52
CA LYS A 77 -6.39 3.98 -11.00
C LYS A 77 -5.47 4.62 -9.97
N THR A 78 -4.25 4.94 -10.38
CA THR A 78 -3.27 5.64 -9.56
C THR A 78 -3.30 7.11 -9.92
N TYR A 79 -3.54 7.95 -8.91
CA TYR A 79 -3.48 9.40 -9.02
C TYR A 79 -2.26 9.93 -8.26
N GLU A 80 -1.55 10.90 -8.81
CA GLU A 80 -0.57 11.71 -8.08
C GLU A 80 -1.24 13.01 -7.65
N ARG A 81 -1.05 13.41 -6.40
CA ARG A 81 -1.56 14.68 -5.88
C ARG A 81 -0.54 15.78 -6.11
N THR A 82 -0.85 16.68 -7.03
CA THR A 82 -0.03 17.84 -7.37
C THR A 82 -0.81 19.12 -7.09
N ASN A 83 -0.30 19.98 -6.20
CA ASN A 83 -0.92 21.27 -5.86
C ASN A 83 -2.43 21.16 -5.50
N GLY A 84 -2.80 20.12 -4.75
CA GLY A 84 -4.19 19.87 -4.34
C GLY A 84 -5.10 19.24 -5.39
N THR A 85 -4.58 18.93 -6.59
CA THR A 85 -5.32 18.25 -7.66
C THR A 85 -4.82 16.82 -7.81
N ASP A 86 -5.74 15.88 -8.03
CA ASP A 86 -5.42 14.46 -8.30
C ASP A 86 -5.31 14.25 -9.82
N GLU A 87 -4.11 13.97 -10.31
CA GLU A 87 -3.83 13.68 -11.73
C GLU A 87 -3.63 12.18 -11.95
N ILE A 88 -4.29 11.58 -12.95
CA ILE A 88 -4.08 10.16 -13.27
C ILE A 88 -2.68 9.97 -13.84
N VAL A 89 -1.90 9.10 -13.20
CA VAL A 89 -0.57 8.69 -13.68
C VAL A 89 -0.54 7.25 -14.16
N LYS A 90 -1.46 6.40 -13.71
CA LYS A 90 -1.52 4.99 -14.14
C LYS A 90 -2.93 4.42 -14.05
N ILE A 91 -3.26 3.54 -14.98
CA ILE A 91 -4.44 2.68 -14.93
C ILE A 91 -3.96 1.25 -15.12
N SER A 92 -4.37 0.33 -14.27
CA SER A 92 -3.97 -1.08 -14.33
C SER A 92 -5.16 -1.99 -14.09
N SER A 93 -5.21 -3.13 -14.78
CA SER A 93 -6.19 -4.17 -14.49
C SER A 93 -5.82 -4.88 -13.19
N LEU A 94 -6.81 -5.19 -12.37
CA LEU A 94 -6.65 -6.08 -11.21
C LEU A 94 -7.02 -7.54 -11.51
N THR A 95 -7.50 -7.82 -12.73
CA THR A 95 -7.91 -9.17 -13.13
C THR A 95 -6.77 -10.16 -13.09
N GLY A 96 -6.99 -11.30 -12.42
CA GLY A 96 -6.01 -12.37 -12.28
C GLY A 96 -4.84 -12.04 -11.34
N HIS A 97 -4.93 -10.94 -10.59
CA HIS A 97 -3.91 -10.51 -9.62
C HIS A 97 -4.34 -10.73 -8.17
N GLU A 98 -5.28 -11.63 -7.91
CA GLU A 98 -5.64 -11.99 -6.54
C GLU A 98 -4.60 -12.95 -5.89
N PRO A 99 -4.33 -12.79 -4.57
CA PRO A 99 -4.87 -11.75 -3.68
C PRO A 99 -4.04 -10.45 -3.69
N THR A 100 -2.91 -10.41 -4.40
CA THR A 100 -1.91 -9.35 -4.28
C THR A 100 -1.51 -8.78 -5.63
N TYR A 101 -1.69 -7.47 -5.78
CA TYR A 101 -1.18 -6.70 -6.90
C TYR A 101 0.12 -5.98 -6.51
N LYS A 102 1.13 -5.98 -7.38
CA LYS A 102 2.44 -5.35 -7.12
C LYS A 102 2.77 -4.31 -8.18
N ASN A 103 3.33 -3.19 -7.75
CA ASN A 103 3.76 -2.13 -8.66
C ASN A 103 4.73 -1.16 -7.98
N ASP A 104 5.19 -0.19 -8.76
CA ASP A 104 6.03 0.93 -8.32
C ASP A 104 5.33 2.28 -8.44
N LEU A 105 5.81 3.24 -7.64
CA LEU A 105 5.46 4.66 -7.69
C LEU A 105 6.73 5.48 -7.81
N ALA A 106 6.70 6.55 -8.60
CA ALA A 106 7.85 7.44 -8.71
C ALA A 106 8.12 8.13 -7.36
N PRO A 107 9.38 8.12 -6.87
CA PRO A 107 9.72 8.77 -5.61
C PRO A 107 9.96 10.27 -5.83
N PRO A 108 9.88 11.11 -4.78
CA PRO A 108 10.40 12.48 -4.84
C PRO A 108 11.90 12.47 -5.17
N GLN A 109 12.28 13.36 -6.09
CA GLN A 109 13.66 13.48 -6.57
C GLN A 109 14.49 14.38 -5.67
N ASP A 110 13.92 15.47 -5.17
CA ASP A 110 14.66 16.44 -4.37
C ASP A 110 14.53 16.15 -2.86
N ARG A 111 15.58 16.49 -2.12
CA ARG A 111 15.61 16.31 -0.67
C ARG A 111 14.63 17.25 0.00
N GLY A 112 13.79 16.72 0.90
CA GLY A 112 12.75 17.46 1.59
C GLY A 112 11.40 17.40 0.87
N ASP A 113 11.37 16.96 -0.38
CA ASP A 113 10.14 16.83 -1.15
C ASP A 113 9.34 15.60 -0.77
N GLU A 114 8.05 15.70 -1.02
CA GLU A 114 7.05 14.67 -0.77
C GLU A 114 6.19 14.47 -2.02
N ARG A 115 5.86 13.20 -2.30
CA ARG A 115 4.84 12.83 -3.29
C ARG A 115 3.75 12.02 -2.63
N THR A 116 2.51 12.36 -2.92
CA THR A 116 1.33 11.66 -2.42
C THR A 116 0.58 11.03 -3.57
N TYR A 117 0.36 9.72 -3.48
CA TYR A 117 -0.36 8.92 -4.44
C TYR A 117 -1.66 8.42 -3.85
N ARG A 118 -2.73 8.41 -4.65
CA ARG A 118 -4.01 7.84 -4.30
C ARG A 118 -4.31 6.67 -5.24
N LEU A 119 -4.36 5.48 -4.68
CA LEU A 119 -4.73 4.26 -5.40
C LEU A 119 -6.24 4.06 -5.26
N VAL A 120 -6.95 4.07 -6.37
CA VAL A 120 -8.42 4.02 -6.39
C VAL A 120 -8.84 2.77 -7.15
N VAL A 121 -9.49 1.85 -6.44
CA VAL A 121 -10.14 0.69 -7.06
C VAL A 121 -11.46 1.15 -7.65
N VAL A 122 -11.63 0.91 -8.94
CA VAL A 122 -12.87 1.22 -9.67
C VAL A 122 -13.42 -0.03 -10.34
N ARG A 123 -14.75 -0.10 -10.41
CA ARG A 123 -15.41 -1.05 -11.30
C ARG A 123 -15.24 -0.62 -12.76
N SER A 124 -14.74 -1.52 -13.60
CA SER A 124 -14.42 -1.25 -15.00
C SER A 124 -15.66 -1.00 -15.87
N ASP A 125 -16.80 -1.62 -15.53
CA ASP A 125 -18.05 -1.52 -16.29
C ASP A 125 -18.83 -0.23 -16.05
N THR A 126 -18.76 0.31 -14.83
CA THR A 126 -19.54 1.46 -14.37
C THR A 126 -18.69 2.69 -14.10
N GLY A 127 -17.37 2.52 -13.95
CA GLY A 127 -16.45 3.57 -13.51
C GLY A 127 -16.62 3.97 -12.04
N ALA A 128 -17.47 3.27 -11.27
CA ALA A 128 -17.74 3.59 -9.89
C ALA A 128 -16.50 3.32 -9.01
N THR A 129 -16.17 4.26 -8.13
CA THR A 129 -15.16 4.06 -7.09
C THR A 129 -15.68 3.11 -6.02
N VAL A 130 -14.88 2.09 -5.73
CA VAL A 130 -15.23 1.01 -4.80
C VAL A 130 -14.47 1.17 -3.50
N ASP A 131 -13.18 1.47 -3.61
CA ASP A 131 -12.30 1.70 -2.47
C ASP A 131 -11.12 2.58 -2.92
N ALA A 132 -10.44 3.20 -1.96
CA ALA A 132 -9.24 3.98 -2.24
C ALA A 132 -8.33 4.05 -1.02
N ILE A 133 -7.03 4.18 -1.27
CA ILE A 133 -6.01 4.32 -0.23
C ILE A 133 -4.94 5.30 -0.68
N THR A 134 -4.26 5.92 0.27
CA THR A 134 -3.21 6.90 0.00
C THR A 134 -1.85 6.36 0.43
N ILE A 135 -0.84 6.56 -0.41
CA ILE A 135 0.57 6.30 -0.11
C ILE A 135 1.31 7.63 -0.25
N THR A 136 2.05 8.03 0.78
CA THR A 136 2.91 9.20 0.76
C THR A 136 4.37 8.76 0.86
N ILE A 137 5.23 9.34 0.05
CA ILE A 137 6.67 9.05 -0.04
C ILE A 137 7.41 10.37 0.13
N LYS A 138 8.35 10.44 1.06
CA LYS A 138 9.17 11.62 1.34
C LYS A 138 10.65 11.28 1.27
N ARG A 139 11.44 12.16 0.64
CA ARG A 139 12.91 12.09 0.68
C ARG A 139 13.43 12.95 1.84
N ASN A 140 14.23 12.35 2.73
CA ASN A 140 14.72 12.98 3.97
C ASN A 140 16.08 13.67 3.79
#